data_AF-N4VE85-F1
#
_entry.id   AF-N4VE85-F1
#
_cell.length_a   1.000
_cell.length_b   1.000
_cell.length_c   1.000
_cell.angle_alpha   90.00
_cell.angle_beta   90.00
_cell.angle_gamma   90.00
#
_symmetry.space_group_name_H-M   'P 1'
#
loop_
_entity.id
_entity.type
_entity.pdbx_description
1 polymer ?
#
loop_
_entity_poly.entity_id
_entity_poly.type
_entity_poly.pdbx_seq_one_letter_code
_entity_poly.pdbx_strand_id
1 'polypeptide(L)'
;MPILGGKKFVPQVRVEKVEKPAPKPRPKLSHTTSAASSARPSPRASPNPPVNKNLLSRKKSASPYPSSSDDKRGGSSSDRKRKGGSGGSAGPSQPKFDDDSSDGDEDDDNFLQLDVRKRQRVSDGQLVDLKRVLTRASAFKEGLRDLSRLIHAADITNAKSCPKARRVLGATEEDDIRVRLQYPSMYGPESYELLFEDGKIDTIKDIMDVIGWIATVYLTEEQAKEFNDPNTGIIRRLTRAKNTNDLKGFTTALKDANKRVRALSADGTIRSNLDKLHGLPRGLVEFILNQVYDRTVSPNVEKLRQYKNGTDNVYGELGYLFITDILQEKTRMTSDQVFVDLGSGVGNVVFQAALEIGCESWGCEMMDNPCDFAEAQEKEFGARCKMWGLLPGRVNLERGDFTKSTRIHEVLKRADVVLVNNQAFTPQLNGELVNMFLDLKKGCKVVSLKSFVNDQGTRNENDVASNILEVEHLTYPGGGYVSWTDTGGSYCISTKK
;
A
#
# COMPACT_ATOMS: atom_id res chain seq x y z
N MET A 1 31.50 48.26 -37.05
CA MET A 1 30.24 48.98 -37.34
C MET A 1 29.14 48.42 -36.43
N PRO A 2 28.25 49.24 -35.82
CA PRO A 2 27.43 48.82 -34.68
C PRO A 2 25.89 49.00 -34.86
N ILE A 3 25.13 48.72 -33.77
CA ILE A 3 23.69 49.05 -33.50
C ILE A 3 22.69 48.32 -34.43
N LEU A 4 21.57 47.70 -34.01
CA LEU A 4 20.55 47.90 -32.96
C LEU A 4 20.06 46.53 -32.43
N GLY A 5 19.38 46.34 -31.29
CA GLY A 5 18.69 47.26 -30.37
C GLY A 5 17.38 46.58 -29.95
N GLY A 6 17.34 45.95 -28.76
CA GLY A 6 16.28 44.98 -28.40
C GLY A 6 15.00 45.58 -27.80
N LYS A 7 13.98 44.72 -27.63
CA LYS A 7 12.81 44.96 -26.77
C LYS A 7 12.32 43.66 -26.14
N LYS A 8 12.13 43.67 -24.81
CA LYS A 8 11.52 42.57 -24.04
C LYS A 8 10.00 42.60 -24.22
N PHE A 9 9.37 41.44 -24.43
CA PHE A 9 7.92 41.31 -24.37
C PHE A 9 7.50 41.06 -22.91
N VAL A 10 6.53 41.83 -22.42
CA VAL A 10 5.92 41.65 -21.09
C VAL A 10 4.43 41.36 -21.29
N PRO A 11 3.91 40.19 -20.89
CA PRO A 11 2.48 39.88 -21.03
C PRO A 11 1.65 40.71 -20.04
N GLN A 12 0.68 41.46 -20.56
CA GLN A 12 -0.27 42.23 -19.74
C GLN A 12 -1.32 41.30 -19.10
N VAL A 13 -1.40 41.31 -17.78
CA VAL A 13 -2.50 40.67 -17.04
C VAL A 13 -3.71 41.60 -17.02
N ARG A 14 -4.80 41.19 -17.66
CA ARG A 14 -6.09 41.90 -17.63
C ARG A 14 -6.81 41.58 -16.32
N VAL A 15 -6.82 42.52 -15.38
CA VAL A 15 -7.56 42.41 -14.12
C VAL A 15 -9.00 42.87 -14.34
N GLU A 16 -9.94 41.93 -14.33
CA GLU A 16 -11.37 42.21 -14.42
C GLU A 16 -11.98 42.31 -13.01
N LYS A 17 -12.35 43.52 -12.58
CA LYS A 17 -13.02 43.75 -11.30
C LYS A 17 -14.50 43.38 -11.41
N VAL A 18 -14.90 42.29 -10.78
CA VAL A 18 -16.32 41.95 -10.57
C VAL A 18 -16.81 42.61 -9.29
N GLU A 19 -17.75 43.55 -9.39
CA GLU A 19 -18.45 44.11 -8.22
C GLU A 19 -19.39 43.07 -7.59
N LYS A 20 -19.32 42.93 -6.27
CA LYS A 20 -20.23 42.06 -5.50
C LYS A 20 -21.46 42.86 -5.07
N PRO A 21 -22.70 42.43 -5.38
CA PRO A 21 -23.90 43.09 -4.87
C PRO A 21 -24.03 42.90 -3.34
N ALA A 22 -24.49 43.95 -2.65
CA ALA A 22 -24.63 43.96 -1.19
C ALA A 22 -25.74 43.01 -0.68
N PRO A 23 -25.60 42.45 0.54
CA PRO A 23 -26.57 41.51 1.10
C PRO A 23 -27.90 42.19 1.48
N LYS A 24 -29.01 41.59 1.07
CA LYS A 24 -30.36 42.01 1.50
C LYS A 24 -30.61 41.62 2.97
N PRO A 25 -31.36 42.42 3.75
CA PRO A 25 -31.56 42.19 5.18
C PRO A 25 -32.42 40.95 5.49
N ARG A 26 -32.12 40.27 6.61
CA ARG A 26 -32.91 39.12 7.11
C ARG A 26 -34.30 39.55 7.60
N PRO A 27 -35.38 38.78 7.32
CA PRO A 27 -36.66 38.96 7.99
C PRO A 27 -36.56 38.53 9.47
N LYS A 28 -37.34 39.21 10.33
CA LYS A 28 -37.35 38.98 11.79
C LYS A 28 -38.21 37.77 12.16
N LEU A 29 -37.81 37.05 13.20
CA LEU A 29 -38.61 36.03 13.86
C LEU A 29 -39.82 36.67 14.58
N SER A 30 -41.01 36.08 14.43
CA SER A 30 -42.18 36.39 15.25
C SER A 30 -42.30 35.38 16.40
N HIS A 31 -42.32 35.88 17.64
CA HIS A 31 -42.70 35.08 18.80
C HIS A 31 -44.21 34.84 18.80
N THR A 32 -44.63 33.61 19.04
CA THR A 32 -45.94 33.28 19.62
C THR A 32 -45.76 32.26 20.74
N THR A 33 -46.57 32.39 21.78
CA THR A 33 -46.43 31.78 23.10
C THR A 33 -47.42 30.62 23.31
N SER A 34 -47.39 30.03 24.51
CA SER A 34 -48.31 28.99 25.06
C SER A 34 -48.00 27.54 24.62
N ALA A 35 -48.19 26.51 25.47
CA ALA A 35 -48.38 26.48 26.93
C ALA A 35 -47.86 25.14 27.50
N ALA A 36 -47.59 25.10 28.81
CA ALA A 36 -47.24 23.87 29.51
C ALA A 36 -48.48 22.98 29.76
N SER A 37 -48.30 21.67 29.75
CA SER A 37 -49.12 20.75 30.54
C SER A 37 -48.29 19.58 31.04
N SER A 38 -48.65 19.07 32.22
CA SER A 38 -47.84 18.18 33.06
C SER A 38 -48.46 16.79 33.16
N ALA A 39 -47.62 15.76 33.25
CA ALA A 39 -47.98 14.48 33.86
C ALA A 39 -46.74 13.79 34.45
N ARG A 40 -46.90 13.19 35.64
CA ARG A 40 -45.90 12.41 36.40
C ARG A 40 -46.39 10.93 36.51
N PRO A 41 -45.71 9.96 37.16
CA PRO A 41 -45.48 8.64 36.53
C PRO A 41 -46.03 7.41 37.29
N SER A 42 -45.68 6.21 36.76
CA SER A 42 -45.69 4.86 37.40
C SER A 42 -47.02 4.04 37.27
N PRO A 43 -47.04 2.68 37.44
CA PRO A 43 -45.97 1.78 37.92
C PRO A 43 -45.70 0.43 37.18
N ARG A 44 -44.45 -0.05 37.33
CA ARG A 44 -43.92 -1.43 37.54
C ARG A 44 -44.84 -2.68 37.40
N ALA A 45 -44.42 -3.68 36.60
CA ALA A 45 -44.37 -5.12 36.96
C ALA A 45 -43.66 -6.01 35.90
N SER A 46 -42.96 -7.07 36.33
CA SER A 46 -42.42 -8.18 35.50
C SER A 46 -43.41 -9.36 35.46
N PRO A 47 -43.25 -10.37 34.57
CA PRO A 47 -42.52 -11.58 35.00
C PRO A 47 -41.69 -12.32 33.90
N ASN A 48 -40.94 -13.33 34.34
CA ASN A 48 -39.99 -14.16 33.56
C ASN A 48 -40.64 -15.31 32.73
N PRO A 49 -39.90 -15.91 31.77
CA PRO A 49 -40.39 -16.99 30.89
C PRO A 49 -40.24 -18.41 31.49
N PRO A 50 -40.92 -19.43 30.90
CA PRO A 50 -40.84 -20.83 31.34
C PRO A 50 -39.64 -21.62 30.76
N VAL A 51 -39.37 -22.79 31.35
CA VAL A 51 -38.14 -23.59 31.20
C VAL A 51 -38.42 -25.02 30.72
N ASN A 52 -37.63 -25.54 29.77
CA ASN A 52 -37.11 -26.93 29.73
C ASN A 52 -36.07 -27.04 28.58
N LYS A 53 -34.79 -27.34 28.82
CA LYS A 53 -34.11 -28.58 29.29
C LYS A 53 -33.72 -29.54 28.16
N ASN A 54 -32.42 -29.52 27.82
CA ASN A 54 -31.50 -30.61 27.46
C ASN A 54 -30.15 -29.90 27.14
N LEU A 55 -29.03 -30.03 27.87
CA LEU A 55 -28.20 -31.22 28.17
C LEU A 55 -27.88 -31.99 26.88
N LEU A 56 -26.64 -32.16 26.39
CA LEU A 56 -25.27 -31.88 26.87
C LEU A 56 -24.47 -31.19 25.73
N SER A 57 -23.24 -30.68 25.84
CA SER A 57 -22.21 -30.68 26.89
C SER A 57 -21.36 -29.38 26.84
N ARG A 58 -20.29 -29.26 27.65
CA ARG A 58 -19.30 -28.16 27.62
C ARG A 58 -17.93 -28.68 28.07
N LYS A 59 -16.91 -28.66 27.20
CA LYS A 59 -15.51 -28.92 27.59
C LYS A 59 -14.79 -27.62 27.98
N LYS A 60 -14.00 -27.68 29.05
CA LYS A 60 -13.15 -26.59 29.54
C LYS A 60 -11.74 -26.67 28.95
N SER A 61 -11.06 -25.53 29.01
CA SER A 61 -9.63 -25.29 28.84
C SER A 61 -8.71 -26.20 29.67
N ALA A 62 -7.54 -26.54 29.12
CA ALA A 62 -6.29 -26.76 29.86
C ALA A 62 -5.09 -26.62 28.90
N SER A 63 -4.03 -25.91 29.32
CA SER A 63 -2.67 -26.14 28.81
C SER A 63 -1.99 -27.23 29.64
N PRO A 64 -0.83 -27.73 29.21
CA PRO A 64 0.23 -27.93 30.19
C PRO A 64 1.63 -27.58 29.65
N TYR A 65 2.32 -26.65 30.32
CA TYR A 65 3.76 -26.74 30.50
C TYR A 65 4.02 -27.53 31.79
N PRO A 66 4.93 -28.50 31.83
CA PRO A 66 5.39 -29.08 33.09
C PRO A 66 6.45 -28.17 33.72
N SER A 67 6.31 -27.93 35.03
CA SER A 67 7.37 -27.43 35.90
C SER A 67 7.54 -28.45 37.02
N SER A 68 8.78 -28.85 37.29
CA SER A 68 9.14 -29.67 38.45
C SER A 68 10.31 -29.04 39.18
N SER A 69 10.13 -28.80 40.47
CA SER A 69 11.14 -28.34 41.41
C SER A 69 11.91 -29.54 42.02
N ASP A 70 12.92 -29.22 42.84
CA ASP A 70 13.50 -30.04 43.92
C ASP A 70 14.46 -31.20 43.50
N ASP A 71 15.64 -31.42 44.12
CA ASP A 71 16.40 -30.64 45.11
C ASP A 71 17.86 -31.18 45.27
N LYS A 72 18.74 -30.40 45.95
CA LYS A 72 19.95 -30.79 46.75
C LYS A 72 21.32 -31.22 46.12
N ARG A 73 22.30 -30.32 46.38
CA ARG A 73 23.58 -30.51 47.15
C ARG A 73 24.91 -30.97 46.49
N GLY A 74 25.89 -30.04 46.53
CA GLY A 74 27.34 -30.27 46.79
C GLY A 74 28.23 -30.60 45.57
N GLY A 75 29.48 -30.15 45.44
CA GLY A 75 30.28 -29.18 46.23
C GLY A 75 31.80 -29.30 45.89
N SER A 76 32.61 -28.23 46.07
CA SER A 76 34.10 -28.19 46.04
C SER A 76 34.83 -28.68 44.75
N SER A 77 35.41 -27.84 43.89
CA SER A 77 36.68 -27.06 44.02
C SER A 77 38.00 -27.84 43.87
N SER A 78 38.87 -27.42 42.92
CA SER A 78 40.34 -27.35 43.07
C SER A 78 41.06 -26.70 41.86
N ASP A 79 41.94 -25.74 42.11
CA ASP A 79 42.80 -25.00 41.15
C ASP A 79 43.99 -25.79 40.54
N ARG A 80 44.64 -25.19 39.51
CA ARG A 80 46.10 -24.87 39.37
C ARG A 80 46.52 -24.67 37.89
N LYS A 81 47.52 -23.86 37.47
CA LYS A 81 48.31 -22.73 38.06
C LYS A 81 49.07 -21.98 36.92
N ARG A 82 49.66 -20.80 37.22
CA ARG A 82 50.26 -19.77 36.31
C ARG A 82 51.73 -19.97 35.85
N LYS A 83 52.13 -19.32 34.73
CA LYS A 83 53.31 -18.41 34.49
C LYS A 83 53.42 -18.06 32.97
N GLY A 84 53.95 -16.94 32.46
CA GLY A 84 54.32 -15.62 33.04
C GLY A 84 55.70 -15.07 32.60
N GLY A 85 55.78 -13.92 31.90
CA GLY A 85 56.98 -13.05 31.82
C GLY A 85 57.31 -12.30 30.50
N SER A 86 57.41 -10.95 30.57
CA SER A 86 58.28 -9.96 29.83
C SER A 86 58.68 -10.17 28.35
N GLY A 87 58.80 -9.15 27.47
CA GLY A 87 58.76 -7.68 27.60
C GLY A 87 59.93 -7.01 26.83
N GLY A 88 59.75 -5.85 26.17
CA GLY A 88 60.85 -5.10 25.52
C GLY A 88 60.44 -4.22 24.32
N SER A 89 61.11 -3.08 24.15
CA SER A 89 60.76 -1.98 23.22
C SER A 89 61.87 -1.65 22.22
N ALA A 90 61.54 -1.14 21.02
CA ALA A 90 62.19 0.01 20.34
C ALA A 90 61.80 0.16 18.85
N GLY A 91 61.82 1.39 18.34
CA GLY A 91 62.09 1.73 16.92
C GLY A 91 63.21 2.80 16.89
N PRO A 92 63.34 3.67 15.87
CA PRO A 92 62.87 3.56 14.48
C PRO A 92 64.01 3.84 13.45
N SER A 93 63.90 3.38 12.19
CA SER A 93 64.80 3.84 11.10
C SER A 93 64.29 3.58 9.67
N GLN A 94 64.18 4.65 8.90
CA GLN A 94 64.33 4.68 7.43
C GLN A 94 65.83 5.01 7.09
N PRO A 95 66.29 5.12 5.81
CA PRO A 95 65.59 4.96 4.51
C PRO A 95 66.32 4.06 3.48
N LYS A 96 65.64 3.76 2.35
CA LYS A 96 66.22 4.01 1.01
C LYS A 96 65.19 4.00 -0.12
N PHE A 97 65.53 4.76 -1.15
CA PHE A 97 64.85 4.92 -2.43
C PHE A 97 65.08 3.69 -3.32
N ASP A 98 64.11 3.34 -4.17
CA ASP A 98 64.31 3.20 -5.63
C ASP A 98 62.94 3.24 -6.33
N ASP A 99 62.98 3.53 -7.64
CA ASP A 99 61.89 4.00 -8.49
C ASP A 99 61.51 2.91 -9.52
N ASP A 100 60.24 2.51 -9.61
CA ASP A 100 59.50 2.48 -10.90
C ASP A 100 58.00 2.09 -10.78
N SER A 101 57.20 2.87 -11.51
CA SER A 101 55.87 2.66 -12.10
C SER A 101 55.15 1.28 -12.05
N SER A 102 53.91 1.25 -11.54
CA SER A 102 52.67 0.84 -12.29
C SER A 102 51.47 0.47 -11.37
N ASP A 103 50.32 1.05 -11.68
CA ASP A 103 48.94 0.84 -11.20
C ASP A 103 48.53 -0.52 -10.55
N GLY A 104 47.63 -0.44 -9.55
CA GLY A 104 46.50 -1.38 -9.43
C GLY A 104 46.23 -2.03 -8.07
N ASP A 105 45.75 -1.26 -7.09
CA ASP A 105 45.01 -1.63 -5.86
C ASP A 105 44.96 -3.13 -5.41
N GLU A 106 45.59 -3.42 -4.26
CA GLU A 106 45.34 -4.64 -3.46
C GLU A 106 44.40 -4.36 -2.26
N ASP A 107 43.70 -5.41 -1.82
CA ASP A 107 42.90 -5.50 -0.58
C ASP A 107 43.77 -5.18 0.68
N ASP A 108 43.26 -4.86 1.89
CA ASP A 108 42.55 -5.82 2.75
C ASP A 108 42.07 -5.22 4.12
N ASP A 109 41.24 -6.00 4.80
CA ASP A 109 41.04 -6.15 6.26
C ASP A 109 40.62 -4.99 7.22
N ASN A 110 39.31 -4.92 7.45
CA ASN A 110 38.65 -5.48 8.67
C ASN A 110 39.04 -4.98 10.10
N PHE A 111 38.24 -4.06 10.66
CA PHE A 111 37.91 -4.08 12.11
C PHE A 111 36.56 -3.39 12.41
N LEU A 112 35.54 -4.15 12.83
CA LEU A 112 34.68 -3.90 14.00
C LEU A 112 33.47 -4.86 14.04
N GLN A 113 33.48 -5.73 15.04
CA GLN A 113 32.44 -6.72 15.29
C GLN A 113 31.38 -6.15 16.25
N LEU A 114 30.14 -5.98 15.79
CA LEU A 114 28.92 -5.90 16.61
C LEU A 114 27.71 -6.34 15.77
N ASP A 115 26.80 -7.10 16.36
CA ASP A 115 25.84 -7.96 15.64
C ASP A 115 24.86 -7.24 14.70
N VAL A 116 25.10 -7.36 13.40
CA VAL A 116 24.08 -7.13 12.36
C VAL A 116 23.78 -8.45 11.67
N ARG A 117 22.60 -9.02 11.94
CA ARG A 117 22.08 -10.18 11.21
C ARG A 117 21.98 -9.84 9.73
N LYS A 118 22.92 -10.36 8.93
CA LYS A 118 23.15 -10.06 7.52
C LYS A 118 21.92 -10.46 6.68
N ARG A 119 20.95 -9.54 6.54
CA ARG A 119 19.81 -9.73 5.62
C ARG A 119 20.33 -9.59 4.19
N GLN A 120 20.07 -10.61 3.38
CA GLN A 120 20.46 -10.65 1.98
C GLN A 120 19.63 -9.62 1.20
N ARG A 121 20.29 -8.77 0.38
CA ARG A 121 19.61 -7.81 -0.51
C ARG A 121 19.16 -8.51 -1.78
N VAL A 122 18.02 -8.10 -2.33
CA VAL A 122 17.63 -8.38 -3.73
C VAL A 122 18.40 -7.42 -4.66
N SER A 123 18.42 -7.69 -5.97
CA SER A 123 19.01 -6.83 -7.01
C SER A 123 18.55 -5.36 -6.92
N ASP A 124 17.32 -5.11 -6.50
CA ASP A 124 16.72 -3.77 -6.37
C ASP A 124 17.06 -3.06 -5.04
N GLY A 125 18.00 -3.58 -4.25
CA GLY A 125 18.43 -2.99 -2.98
C GLY A 125 17.48 -3.23 -1.79
N GLN A 126 16.26 -3.72 -2.05
CA GLN A 126 15.24 -4.06 -1.05
C GLN A 126 15.79 -4.89 0.12
N LEU A 127 15.45 -4.48 1.33
CA LEU A 127 15.67 -5.23 2.56
C LEU A 127 14.66 -6.39 2.64
N VAL A 128 15.12 -7.62 2.45
CA VAL A 128 14.23 -8.79 2.45
C VAL A 128 13.70 -9.07 3.86
N ASP A 129 12.37 -9.06 4.01
CA ASP A 129 11.69 -9.60 5.18
C ASP A 129 11.42 -11.10 4.99
N LEU A 130 12.32 -11.94 5.53
CA LEU A 130 12.19 -13.40 5.49
C LEU A 130 10.95 -13.94 6.25
N LYS A 131 10.27 -13.12 7.07
CA LYS A 131 8.99 -13.50 7.70
C LYS A 131 7.79 -13.33 6.77
N ARG A 132 7.94 -12.56 5.68
CA ARG A 132 6.86 -12.29 4.74
C ARG A 132 6.48 -13.56 4.01
N VAL A 133 5.24 -14.00 4.22
CA VAL A 133 4.59 -15.08 3.46
C VAL A 133 3.68 -14.44 2.41
N LEU A 134 4.01 -14.61 1.13
CA LEU A 134 3.20 -14.11 0.01
C LEU A 134 2.07 -15.07 -0.38
N THR A 135 2.28 -16.38 -0.28
CA THR A 135 1.35 -17.38 -0.81
C THR A 135 0.08 -17.51 0.03
N ARG A 136 -1.07 -17.32 -0.61
CA ARG A 136 -2.38 -17.75 -0.08
C ARG A 136 -2.60 -19.23 -0.43
N ALA A 137 -2.16 -20.14 0.44
CA ALA A 137 -2.28 -21.59 0.21
C ALA A 137 -3.72 -22.07 -0.07
N SER A 138 -4.76 -21.35 0.37
CA SER A 138 -6.15 -21.66 0.05
C SER A 138 -6.58 -21.35 -1.39
N ALA A 139 -5.79 -20.59 -2.15
CA ALA A 139 -6.07 -20.22 -3.55
C ALA A 139 -5.62 -21.30 -4.57
N PHE A 140 -4.86 -22.29 -4.12
CA PHE A 140 -4.34 -23.39 -4.94
C PHE A 140 -5.03 -24.74 -4.64
N LYS A 141 -6.22 -24.70 -4.02
CA LYS A 141 -7.04 -25.90 -3.78
C LYS A 141 -7.90 -26.19 -5.01
N GLU A 142 -8.13 -27.47 -5.28
CA GLU A 142 -9.07 -27.90 -6.31
C GLU A 142 -10.52 -27.57 -5.93
N GLY A 143 -11.40 -27.46 -6.94
CA GLY A 143 -12.84 -27.25 -6.74
C GLY A 143 -13.24 -25.86 -6.25
N LEU A 144 -12.33 -24.87 -6.27
CA LEU A 144 -12.67 -23.47 -6.01
C LEU A 144 -13.65 -22.96 -7.06
N ARG A 145 -14.70 -22.26 -6.59
CA ARG A 145 -15.71 -21.63 -7.44
C ARG A 145 -15.30 -20.19 -7.79
N ASP A 146 -15.92 -19.67 -8.83
CA ASP A 146 -15.81 -18.28 -9.26
C ASP A 146 -16.05 -17.30 -8.09
N LEU A 147 -15.28 -16.22 -8.05
CA LEU A 147 -15.33 -15.23 -6.99
C LEU A 147 -16.53 -14.30 -7.18
N SER A 148 -17.63 -14.55 -6.48
CA SER A 148 -18.89 -13.77 -6.56
C SER A 148 -18.80 -12.28 -6.15
N ARG A 149 -17.61 -11.80 -5.74
CA ARG A 149 -17.32 -10.40 -5.41
C ARG A 149 -16.25 -9.77 -6.31
N LEU A 150 -15.74 -10.52 -7.29
CA LEU A 150 -14.80 -10.00 -8.28
C LEU A 150 -15.60 -9.17 -9.29
N ILE A 151 -15.19 -7.92 -9.50
CA ILE A 151 -15.71 -7.09 -10.58
C ILE A 151 -14.98 -7.50 -11.85
N HIS A 152 -15.70 -8.02 -12.85
CA HIS A 152 -15.07 -8.39 -14.11
C HIS A 152 -14.83 -7.15 -14.98
N ALA A 153 -13.75 -7.15 -15.77
CA ALA A 153 -13.55 -6.13 -16.81
C ALA A 153 -14.79 -5.99 -17.72
N ALA A 154 -15.45 -7.10 -18.08
CA ALA A 154 -16.71 -7.10 -18.81
C ALA A 154 -17.86 -6.33 -18.12
N ASP A 155 -17.86 -6.18 -16.79
CA ASP A 155 -18.91 -5.42 -16.09
C ASP A 155 -18.68 -3.90 -16.20
N ILE A 156 -17.41 -3.48 -16.37
CA ILE A 156 -17.00 -2.08 -16.53
C ILE A 156 -17.03 -1.64 -18.00
N THR A 157 -16.41 -2.43 -18.88
CA THR A 157 -16.34 -2.19 -20.33
C THR A 157 -17.21 -3.20 -21.07
N ASN A 158 -18.47 -2.84 -21.30
CA ASN A 158 -19.39 -3.57 -22.17
C ASN A 158 -20.16 -2.60 -23.06
N ALA A 159 -20.83 -3.13 -24.08
CA ALA A 159 -21.60 -2.34 -25.04
C ALA A 159 -22.75 -1.49 -24.42
N LYS A 160 -23.15 -1.74 -23.17
CA LYS A 160 -24.18 -0.95 -22.46
C LYS A 160 -23.59 0.18 -21.61
N SER A 161 -22.46 -0.06 -20.95
CA SER A 161 -21.77 0.94 -20.12
C SER A 161 -20.93 1.92 -20.94
N CYS A 162 -20.45 1.48 -22.10
CA CYS A 162 -19.49 2.19 -22.94
C CYS A 162 -20.04 2.43 -24.36
N PRO A 163 -20.94 3.40 -24.58
CA PRO A 163 -21.61 3.62 -25.87
C PRO A 163 -20.68 4.15 -26.98
N LYS A 164 -19.46 4.59 -26.65
CA LYS A 164 -18.42 4.99 -27.61
C LYS A 164 -17.33 3.94 -27.78
N ALA A 165 -17.43 2.78 -27.11
CA ALA A 165 -16.41 1.74 -27.24
C ALA A 165 -16.40 1.17 -28.66
N ARG A 166 -15.20 1.09 -29.24
CA ARG A 166 -14.97 0.34 -30.49
C ARG A 166 -14.65 -1.12 -30.17
N ARG A 167 -15.16 -2.02 -31.01
CA ARG A 167 -14.65 -3.39 -31.09
C ARG A 167 -13.19 -3.36 -31.52
N VAL A 168 -12.38 -4.25 -30.96
CA VAL A 168 -10.92 -4.30 -31.19
C VAL A 168 -10.55 -5.57 -31.96
N LEU A 169 -9.30 -5.68 -32.45
CA LEU A 169 -8.80 -6.82 -33.23
C LEU A 169 -9.60 -7.10 -34.51
N GLY A 170 -10.14 -6.07 -35.15
CA GLY A 170 -10.92 -6.20 -36.39
C GLY A 170 -12.24 -6.95 -36.24
N ALA A 171 -12.72 -7.18 -35.01
CA ALA A 171 -13.95 -7.91 -34.74
C ALA A 171 -15.19 -7.20 -35.32
N THR A 172 -16.01 -7.94 -36.05
CA THR A 172 -17.29 -7.50 -36.61
C THR A 172 -18.41 -7.57 -35.57
N GLU A 173 -19.64 -7.18 -35.92
CA GLU A 173 -20.78 -7.28 -34.99
C GLU A 173 -21.20 -8.72 -34.68
N GLU A 174 -20.98 -9.65 -35.62
CA GLU A 174 -21.32 -11.07 -35.52
C GLU A 174 -20.30 -11.87 -34.68
N ASP A 175 -19.09 -11.35 -34.49
CA ASP A 175 -18.03 -12.03 -33.74
C ASP A 175 -18.29 -12.00 -32.22
N ASP A 176 -18.06 -13.14 -31.57
CA ASP A 176 -18.01 -13.25 -30.11
C ASP A 176 -16.72 -12.60 -29.57
N ILE A 177 -16.87 -11.38 -29.06
CA ILE A 177 -15.80 -10.59 -28.44
C ILE A 177 -15.56 -10.94 -26.97
N ARG A 178 -16.30 -11.89 -26.38
CA ARG A 178 -16.17 -12.22 -24.96
C ARG A 178 -15.08 -13.27 -24.74
N VAL A 179 -14.03 -12.88 -24.02
CA VAL A 179 -12.94 -13.77 -23.66
C VAL A 179 -12.83 -13.96 -22.14
N ARG A 180 -12.09 -14.98 -21.73
CA ARG A 180 -11.82 -15.27 -20.31
C ARG A 180 -10.33 -15.43 -20.08
N LEU A 181 -9.86 -15.00 -18.91
CA LEU A 181 -8.45 -15.01 -18.53
C LEU A 181 -8.24 -15.76 -17.20
N GLN A 182 -7.39 -16.78 -17.21
CA GLN A 182 -6.98 -17.53 -16.03
C GLN A 182 -5.78 -16.83 -15.37
N TYR A 183 -5.95 -16.47 -14.10
CA TYR A 183 -4.88 -15.95 -13.24
C TYR A 183 -4.14 -17.12 -12.55
N PRO A 184 -2.98 -16.89 -11.87
CA PRO A 184 -2.15 -17.94 -11.26
C PRO A 184 -2.84 -18.87 -10.26
N SER A 185 -3.95 -18.46 -9.66
CA SER A 185 -4.71 -19.30 -8.71
C SER A 185 -5.63 -20.31 -9.39
N MET A 186 -6.14 -21.25 -8.60
CA MET A 186 -7.15 -22.24 -9.03
C MET A 186 -8.59 -21.70 -9.00
N TYR A 187 -8.79 -20.40 -8.75
CA TYR A 187 -10.11 -19.75 -8.89
C TYR A 187 -10.55 -19.68 -10.37
N GLY A 188 -11.85 -19.44 -10.58
CA GLY A 188 -12.42 -19.24 -11.91
C GLY A 188 -11.82 -18.03 -12.65
N PRO A 189 -11.77 -18.06 -13.99
CA PRO A 189 -11.17 -17.00 -14.79
C PRO A 189 -12.03 -15.71 -14.81
N GLU A 190 -11.39 -14.57 -15.01
CA GLU A 190 -12.10 -13.29 -15.21
C GLU A 190 -12.71 -13.19 -16.62
N SER A 191 -13.87 -12.55 -16.75
CA SER A 191 -14.50 -12.23 -18.04
C SER A 191 -14.07 -10.86 -18.56
N TYR A 192 -13.78 -10.79 -19.85
CA TYR A 192 -13.46 -9.57 -20.60
C TYR A 192 -14.35 -9.50 -21.85
N GLU A 193 -14.76 -8.30 -22.27
CA GLU A 193 -15.25 -8.03 -23.63
C GLU A 193 -14.17 -7.25 -24.36
N LEU A 194 -13.79 -7.66 -25.58
CA LEU A 194 -12.71 -7.05 -26.36
C LEU A 194 -13.16 -5.74 -26.99
N LEU A 195 -13.28 -4.74 -26.12
CA LEU A 195 -13.70 -3.37 -26.38
C LEU A 195 -12.61 -2.39 -25.94
N PHE A 196 -12.58 -1.22 -26.58
CA PHE A 196 -11.69 -0.11 -26.24
C PHE A 196 -12.47 1.22 -26.24
N GLU A 197 -12.34 1.99 -25.16
CA GLU A 197 -12.81 3.38 -25.03
C GLU A 197 -11.74 4.17 -24.27
N ASP A 198 -11.45 5.40 -24.70
CA ASP A 198 -10.47 6.26 -24.05
C ASP A 198 -10.91 6.61 -22.61
N GLY A 199 -10.00 6.45 -21.63
CA GLY A 199 -10.31 6.66 -20.21
C GLY A 199 -11.07 5.49 -19.56
N LYS A 200 -11.17 4.34 -20.22
CA LYS A 200 -11.61 3.06 -19.65
C LYS A 200 -10.46 2.04 -19.68
N ILE A 201 -10.72 0.85 -19.13
CA ILE A 201 -9.76 -0.27 -19.10
C ILE A 201 -9.42 -0.68 -20.54
N ASP A 202 -8.14 -0.59 -20.95
CA ASP A 202 -7.66 -1.23 -22.19
C ASP A 202 -7.60 -2.75 -21.94
N THR A 203 -8.66 -3.43 -22.38
CA THR A 203 -8.86 -4.86 -22.15
C THR A 203 -7.77 -5.73 -22.77
N ILE A 204 -7.19 -5.33 -23.90
CA ILE A 204 -6.09 -6.07 -24.54
C ILE A 204 -4.80 -5.88 -23.73
N LYS A 205 -4.50 -4.64 -23.33
CA LYS A 205 -3.32 -4.35 -22.53
C LYS A 205 -3.38 -5.06 -21.18
N ASP A 206 -4.51 -4.99 -20.46
CA ASP A 206 -4.69 -5.68 -19.17
C ASP A 206 -4.48 -7.21 -19.30
N ILE A 207 -5.05 -7.85 -20.34
CA ILE A 207 -4.84 -9.28 -20.61
C ILE A 207 -3.37 -9.61 -20.88
N MET A 208 -2.69 -8.81 -21.70
CA MET A 208 -1.28 -9.02 -22.05
C MET A 208 -0.36 -8.79 -20.85
N ASP A 209 -0.60 -7.74 -20.06
CA ASP A 209 0.17 -7.41 -18.87
C ASP A 209 0.01 -8.48 -17.78
N VAL A 210 -1.21 -8.99 -17.55
CA VAL A 210 -1.41 -10.15 -16.66
C VAL A 210 -0.54 -11.32 -17.10
N ILE A 211 -0.63 -11.76 -18.36
CA ILE A 211 0.15 -12.92 -18.85
C ILE A 211 1.67 -12.66 -18.74
N GLY A 212 2.11 -11.42 -19.00
CA GLY A 212 3.49 -10.98 -18.79
C GLY A 212 3.94 -11.14 -17.33
N TRP A 213 3.16 -10.62 -16.38
CA TRP A 213 3.46 -10.74 -14.94
C TRP A 213 3.44 -12.19 -14.43
N ILE A 214 2.59 -13.05 -14.98
CA ILE A 214 2.63 -14.49 -14.67
C ILE A 214 3.95 -15.09 -15.13
N ALA A 215 4.37 -14.79 -16.37
CA ALA A 215 5.59 -15.33 -16.96
C ALA A 215 6.88 -14.81 -16.29
N THR A 216 6.89 -13.58 -15.77
CA THR A 216 8.09 -12.99 -15.14
C THR A 216 8.21 -13.22 -13.64
N VAL A 217 7.09 -13.36 -12.90
CA VAL A 217 7.13 -13.43 -11.42
C VAL A 217 6.81 -14.82 -10.88
N TYR A 218 5.95 -15.60 -11.54
CA TYR A 218 5.47 -16.89 -11.01
C TYR A 218 6.19 -18.10 -11.62
N LEU A 219 7.00 -17.91 -12.67
CA LEU A 219 7.70 -18.97 -13.40
C LEU A 219 9.22 -18.74 -13.36
N THR A 220 9.99 -19.83 -13.37
CA THR A 220 11.44 -19.75 -13.63
C THR A 220 11.70 -19.48 -15.10
N GLU A 221 12.91 -19.02 -15.46
CA GLU A 221 13.29 -18.77 -16.87
C GLU A 221 13.00 -19.97 -17.78
N GLU A 222 13.23 -21.19 -17.30
CA GLU A 222 12.97 -22.42 -18.06
C GLU A 222 11.48 -22.68 -18.28
N GLN A 223 10.66 -22.45 -17.26
CA GLN A 223 9.19 -22.61 -17.32
C GLN A 223 8.56 -21.49 -18.16
N ALA A 224 9.16 -20.31 -18.16
CA ALA A 224 8.72 -19.15 -18.93
C ALA A 224 9.08 -19.24 -20.42
N LYS A 225 9.93 -20.18 -20.88
CA LYS A 225 10.30 -20.36 -22.30
C LYS A 225 9.08 -20.44 -23.23
N GLU A 226 8.04 -21.18 -22.85
CA GLU A 226 6.79 -21.32 -23.64
C GLU A 226 5.99 -20.01 -23.75
N PHE A 227 6.16 -19.09 -22.79
CA PHE A 227 5.52 -17.77 -22.81
C PHE A 227 6.35 -16.74 -23.57
N ASN A 228 7.68 -16.77 -23.37
CA ASN A 228 8.63 -15.75 -23.77
C ASN A 228 9.41 -16.04 -25.07
N ASP A 229 9.31 -17.23 -25.66
CA ASP A 229 10.02 -17.57 -26.92
C ASP A 229 9.78 -16.49 -28.01
N PRO A 230 10.83 -15.83 -28.53
CA PRO A 230 10.73 -14.80 -29.57
C PRO A 230 9.98 -15.22 -30.85
N ASN A 231 9.92 -16.52 -31.13
CA ASN A 231 9.32 -17.07 -32.36
C ASN A 231 7.93 -17.68 -32.13
N THR A 232 7.78 -18.59 -31.16
CA THR A 232 6.51 -19.34 -30.94
C THR A 232 5.77 -18.97 -29.65
N GLY A 233 6.39 -18.16 -28.78
CA GLY A 233 5.91 -17.84 -27.44
C GLY A 233 4.50 -17.24 -27.41
N ILE A 234 3.75 -17.57 -26.36
CA ILE A 234 2.37 -17.11 -26.17
C ILE A 234 2.27 -15.57 -26.25
N ILE A 235 3.17 -14.85 -25.58
CA ILE A 235 3.18 -13.37 -25.57
C ILE A 235 3.46 -12.84 -26.98
N ARG A 236 4.39 -13.44 -27.71
CA ARG A 236 4.68 -13.08 -29.11
C ARG A 236 3.46 -13.26 -30.03
N ARG A 237 2.70 -14.35 -29.84
CA ARG A 237 1.46 -14.62 -30.60
C ARG A 237 0.37 -13.59 -30.29
N LEU A 238 0.17 -13.24 -29.02
CA LEU A 238 -0.77 -12.18 -28.61
C LEU A 238 -0.39 -10.81 -29.20
N THR A 239 0.89 -10.41 -29.10
CA THR A 239 1.38 -9.16 -29.70
C THR A 239 1.25 -9.14 -31.22
N ARG A 240 1.52 -10.26 -31.90
CA ARG A 240 1.30 -10.38 -33.35
C ARG A 240 -0.18 -10.17 -33.68
N ALA A 241 -1.07 -10.88 -33.00
CA ALA A 241 -2.52 -10.79 -33.23
C ALA A 241 -3.08 -9.39 -32.95
N LYS A 242 -2.56 -8.69 -31.93
CA LYS A 242 -2.84 -7.26 -31.69
C LYS A 242 -2.46 -6.40 -32.89
N ASN A 243 -1.25 -6.55 -33.40
CA ASN A 243 -0.72 -5.73 -34.49
C ASN A 243 -1.34 -6.05 -35.86
N THR A 244 -1.77 -7.30 -36.09
CA THR A 244 -2.44 -7.71 -37.33
C THR A 244 -3.96 -7.64 -37.27
N ASN A 245 -4.55 -7.19 -36.16
CA ASN A 245 -5.99 -7.23 -35.91
C ASN A 245 -6.62 -8.61 -36.18
N ASP A 246 -6.06 -9.66 -35.56
CA ASP A 246 -6.56 -11.04 -35.68
C ASP A 246 -7.23 -11.52 -34.38
N LEU A 247 -8.55 -11.37 -34.31
CA LEU A 247 -9.37 -11.85 -33.20
C LEU A 247 -9.23 -13.37 -32.95
N LYS A 248 -9.12 -14.18 -34.01
CA LYS A 248 -9.11 -15.65 -33.92
C LYS A 248 -7.75 -16.14 -33.42
N GLY A 249 -6.67 -15.56 -33.93
CA GLY A 249 -5.31 -15.77 -33.43
C GLY A 249 -5.15 -15.36 -31.97
N PHE A 250 -5.66 -14.18 -31.58
CA PHE A 250 -5.63 -13.72 -30.19
C PHE A 250 -6.39 -14.66 -29.25
N THR A 251 -7.64 -15.00 -29.60
CA THR A 251 -8.49 -15.91 -28.81
C THR A 251 -7.87 -17.30 -28.68
N THR A 252 -7.19 -17.80 -29.71
CA THR A 252 -6.50 -19.10 -29.68
C THR A 252 -5.27 -19.04 -28.78
N ALA A 253 -4.41 -18.03 -28.92
CA ALA A 253 -3.25 -17.84 -28.06
C ALA A 253 -3.63 -17.64 -26.57
N LEU A 254 -4.74 -16.95 -26.29
CA LEU A 254 -5.28 -16.79 -24.94
C LEU A 254 -5.83 -18.11 -24.37
N LYS A 255 -6.48 -18.95 -25.19
CA LYS A 255 -6.90 -20.31 -24.78
C LYS A 255 -5.69 -21.19 -24.41
N ASP A 256 -4.61 -21.12 -25.18
CA ASP A 256 -3.36 -21.82 -24.87
C ASP A 256 -2.75 -21.30 -23.55
N ALA A 257 -2.69 -19.97 -23.37
CA ALA A 257 -2.22 -19.34 -22.15
C ALA A 257 -3.00 -19.84 -20.92
N ASN A 258 -4.33 -19.78 -20.97
CA ASN A 258 -5.20 -20.24 -19.89
C ASN A 258 -4.99 -21.71 -19.57
N LYS A 259 -4.85 -22.58 -20.58
CA LYS A 259 -4.57 -24.00 -20.40
C LYS A 259 -3.22 -24.22 -19.70
N ARG A 260 -2.18 -23.48 -20.10
CA ARG A 260 -0.83 -23.62 -19.54
C ARG A 260 -0.72 -23.09 -18.11
N VAL A 261 -1.27 -21.90 -17.84
CA VAL A 261 -1.35 -21.33 -16.48
C VAL A 261 -2.09 -22.28 -15.56
N ARG A 262 -3.27 -22.79 -15.97
CA ARG A 262 -4.05 -23.73 -15.15
C ARG A 262 -3.32 -25.05 -14.87
N ALA A 263 -2.55 -25.56 -15.82
CA ALA A 263 -1.70 -26.73 -15.61
C ALA A 263 -0.62 -26.46 -14.55
N LEU A 264 0.09 -25.33 -14.69
CA LEU A 264 1.15 -24.87 -13.77
C LEU A 264 0.64 -24.46 -12.37
N SER A 265 -0.68 -24.18 -12.25
CA SER A 265 -1.37 -24.00 -10.96
C SER A 265 -1.69 -25.34 -10.31
N ALA A 266 -2.08 -26.35 -11.11
CA ALA A 266 -2.53 -27.66 -10.64
C ALA A 266 -1.37 -28.63 -10.31
N ASP A 267 -0.27 -28.58 -11.06
CA ASP A 267 0.96 -29.32 -10.74
C ASP A 267 1.73 -28.75 -9.53
N GLY A 268 1.33 -27.57 -9.06
CA GLY A 268 1.91 -26.88 -7.90
C GLY A 268 3.15 -26.05 -8.22
N THR A 269 3.59 -25.95 -9.48
CA THR A 269 4.77 -25.16 -9.88
C THR A 269 4.65 -23.70 -9.48
N ILE A 270 3.54 -23.04 -9.84
CA ILE A 270 3.29 -21.62 -9.51
C ILE A 270 3.36 -21.38 -8.00
N ARG A 271 2.77 -22.29 -7.21
CA ARG A 271 2.79 -22.20 -5.75
C ARG A 271 4.21 -22.38 -5.20
N SER A 272 4.94 -23.39 -5.66
CA SER A 272 6.31 -23.69 -5.24
C SER A 272 7.28 -22.54 -5.54
N ASN A 273 7.07 -21.82 -6.63
CA ASN A 273 7.85 -20.62 -6.95
C ASN A 273 7.46 -19.43 -6.06
N LEU A 274 6.17 -19.18 -5.88
CA LEU A 274 5.67 -18.10 -5.01
C LEU A 274 6.08 -18.29 -3.53
N ASP A 275 6.11 -19.53 -3.05
CA ASP A 275 6.57 -19.90 -1.69
C ASP A 275 8.06 -19.57 -1.44
N LYS A 276 8.86 -19.31 -2.50
CA LYS A 276 10.27 -18.86 -2.40
C LYS A 276 10.44 -17.34 -2.43
N LEU A 277 9.37 -16.60 -2.73
CA LEU A 277 9.40 -15.14 -2.82
C LEU A 277 9.01 -14.50 -1.49
N HIS A 278 9.82 -13.53 -1.05
CA HIS A 278 9.61 -12.77 0.19
C HIS A 278 9.20 -11.31 -0.06
N GLY A 279 9.16 -10.86 -1.32
CA GLY A 279 8.71 -9.54 -1.74
C GLY A 279 8.11 -9.60 -3.14
N LEU A 280 7.28 -8.62 -3.48
CA LEU A 280 6.71 -8.46 -4.82
C LEU A 280 7.44 -7.35 -5.58
N PRO A 281 7.66 -7.48 -6.90
CA PRO A 281 8.16 -6.37 -7.72
C PRO A 281 7.21 -5.17 -7.64
N ARG A 282 7.77 -3.96 -7.54
CA ARG A 282 7.02 -2.70 -7.38
C ARG A 282 5.94 -2.52 -8.47
N GLY A 283 6.30 -2.80 -9.72
CA GLY A 283 5.37 -2.74 -10.86
C GLY A 283 4.22 -3.75 -10.79
N LEU A 284 4.39 -4.91 -10.15
CA LEU A 284 3.29 -5.86 -9.94
C LEU A 284 2.35 -5.39 -8.83
N VAL A 285 2.88 -4.81 -7.76
CA VAL A 285 2.07 -4.18 -6.69
C VAL A 285 1.21 -3.07 -7.29
N GLU A 286 1.83 -2.12 -8.00
CA GLU A 286 1.12 -1.04 -8.69
C GLU A 286 0.09 -1.57 -9.69
N PHE A 287 0.42 -2.57 -10.50
CA PHE A 287 -0.52 -3.17 -11.45
C PHE A 287 -1.76 -3.76 -10.76
N ILE A 288 -1.58 -4.50 -9.66
CA ILE A 288 -2.70 -5.09 -8.91
C ILE A 288 -3.57 -4.01 -8.26
N LEU A 289 -2.97 -2.95 -7.72
CA LEU A 289 -3.70 -1.84 -7.10
C LEU A 289 -4.47 -1.02 -8.15
N ASN A 290 -3.88 -0.78 -9.32
CA ASN A 290 -4.57 -0.15 -10.45
C ASN A 290 -5.74 -1.02 -10.95
N GLN A 291 -5.58 -2.35 -11.04
CA GLN A 291 -6.71 -3.24 -11.36
C GLN A 291 -7.89 -3.08 -10.38
N VAL A 292 -7.62 -2.87 -9.09
CA VAL A 292 -8.64 -2.59 -8.06
C VAL A 292 -9.25 -1.20 -8.26
N TYR A 293 -8.42 -0.16 -8.40
CA TYR A 293 -8.86 1.23 -8.55
C TYR A 293 -9.74 1.42 -9.80
N ASP A 294 -9.34 0.86 -10.93
CA ASP A 294 -10.06 0.98 -12.21
C ASP A 294 -11.45 0.33 -12.22
N ARG A 295 -11.65 -0.67 -11.36
CA ARG A 295 -12.92 -1.40 -11.25
C ARG A 295 -13.85 -0.82 -10.18
N THR A 296 -13.38 0.14 -9.36
CA THR A 296 -14.11 0.64 -8.18
C THR A 296 -14.20 2.17 -8.14
N VAL A 297 -13.08 2.87 -8.26
CA VAL A 297 -12.99 4.34 -8.15
C VAL A 297 -13.07 5.01 -9.51
N SER A 298 -12.23 4.62 -10.49
CA SER A 298 -12.22 5.23 -11.84
C SER A 298 -13.61 5.38 -12.48
N PRO A 299 -14.56 4.42 -12.36
CA PRO A 299 -15.89 4.56 -12.96
C PRO A 299 -16.74 5.72 -12.40
N ASN A 300 -16.43 6.22 -11.21
CA ASN A 300 -17.19 7.26 -10.51
C ASN A 300 -16.29 8.36 -9.88
N VAL A 301 -15.03 8.49 -10.32
CA VAL A 301 -14.00 9.35 -9.70
C VAL A 301 -14.42 10.82 -9.53
N GLU A 302 -15.34 11.31 -10.37
CA GLU A 302 -15.92 12.65 -10.25
C GLU A 302 -16.60 12.93 -8.89
N LYS A 303 -17.11 11.89 -8.21
CA LYS A 303 -17.70 12.00 -6.86
C LYS A 303 -16.65 12.37 -5.80
N LEU A 304 -15.37 12.10 -6.05
CA LEU A 304 -14.22 12.53 -5.24
C LEU A 304 -13.76 13.96 -5.55
N ARG A 305 -14.43 14.71 -6.42
CA ARG A 305 -14.09 16.12 -6.70
C ARG A 305 -14.99 17.12 -5.98
N GLN A 306 -15.98 16.66 -5.22
CA GLN A 306 -17.06 17.49 -4.63
C GLN A 306 -16.67 18.15 -3.28
N TYR A 307 -15.41 18.55 -3.12
CA TYR A 307 -14.90 19.14 -1.88
C TYR A 307 -14.97 20.66 -1.87
N LYS A 308 -15.02 21.23 -0.66
CA LYS A 308 -15.00 22.67 -0.43
C LYS A 308 -13.55 23.13 -0.24
N ASN A 309 -13.04 23.92 -1.17
CA ASN A 309 -11.73 24.56 -1.04
C ASN A 309 -11.64 25.34 0.30
N GLY A 310 -10.54 25.16 1.03
CA GLY A 310 -10.34 25.75 2.36
C GLY A 310 -10.95 24.96 3.51
N THR A 311 -11.16 23.65 3.35
CA THR A 311 -11.52 22.72 4.44
C THR A 311 -10.47 21.62 4.55
N ASP A 312 -10.39 20.93 5.69
CA ASP A 312 -9.47 19.79 5.89
C ASP A 312 -9.74 18.63 4.92
N ASN A 313 -10.95 18.58 4.35
CA ASN A 313 -11.46 17.49 3.51
C ASN A 313 -10.98 17.57 2.04
N VAL A 314 -9.93 18.33 1.71
CA VAL A 314 -9.43 18.41 0.33
C VAL A 314 -8.67 17.12 -0.03
N TYR A 315 -9.25 16.33 -0.92
CA TYR A 315 -8.67 15.07 -1.39
C TYR A 315 -7.49 15.28 -2.33
N GLY A 316 -6.39 14.57 -2.05
CA GLY A 316 -5.22 14.43 -2.91
C GLY A 316 -4.58 13.08 -2.68
N GLU A 317 -4.26 12.36 -3.75
CA GLU A 317 -3.68 11.03 -3.67
C GLU A 317 -2.14 11.12 -3.65
N LEU A 318 -1.51 10.21 -2.90
CA LEU A 318 -0.08 9.98 -2.94
C LEU A 318 0.19 8.83 -3.92
N GLY A 319 1.15 9.02 -4.83
CA GLY A 319 1.46 8.04 -5.87
C GLY A 319 2.18 6.80 -5.32
N TYR A 320 2.00 5.65 -5.96
CA TYR A 320 2.55 4.37 -5.48
C TYR A 320 4.07 4.42 -5.28
N LEU A 321 4.81 5.05 -6.20
CA LEU A 321 6.26 5.23 -6.09
C LEU A 321 6.69 5.99 -4.82
N PHE A 322 5.92 7.02 -4.43
CA PHE A 322 6.20 7.80 -3.23
C PHE A 322 5.98 6.98 -1.96
N ILE A 323 4.86 6.25 -1.91
CA ILE A 323 4.55 5.34 -0.81
C ILE A 323 5.60 4.23 -0.72
N THR A 324 6.07 3.67 -1.84
CA THR A 324 7.13 2.67 -1.84
C THR A 324 8.45 3.21 -1.26
N ASP A 325 8.88 4.43 -1.63
CA ASP A 325 10.06 5.09 -1.02
C ASP A 325 9.88 5.25 0.50
N ILE A 326 8.73 5.78 0.92
CA ILE A 326 8.38 5.93 2.34
C ILE A 326 8.44 4.58 3.08
N LEU A 327 7.71 3.56 2.61
CA LEU A 327 7.51 2.31 3.33
C LEU A 327 8.75 1.39 3.30
N GLN A 328 9.43 1.27 2.15
CA GLN A 328 10.58 0.37 2.01
C GLN A 328 11.92 1.04 2.34
N GLU A 329 12.18 2.24 1.83
CA GLU A 329 13.54 2.84 1.89
C GLU A 329 13.76 3.65 3.17
N LYS A 330 12.81 4.54 3.48
CA LYS A 330 12.93 5.51 4.59
C LYS A 330 12.47 4.94 5.93
N THR A 331 11.27 4.38 5.98
CA THR A 331 10.73 3.80 7.22
C THR A 331 11.26 2.39 7.46
N ARG A 332 11.46 1.60 6.38
CA ARG A 332 11.98 0.22 6.37
C ARG A 332 11.05 -0.78 7.06
N MET A 333 9.77 -0.72 6.71
CA MET A 333 8.74 -1.55 7.33
C MET A 333 8.92 -3.05 7.06
N THR A 334 8.52 -3.88 8.02
CA THR A 334 8.40 -5.35 7.89
C THR A 334 6.97 -5.84 8.14
N SER A 335 6.68 -7.08 7.73
CA SER A 335 5.33 -7.68 7.76
C SER A 335 4.77 -7.93 9.17
N ASP A 336 5.61 -7.89 10.21
CA ASP A 336 5.23 -7.99 11.61
C ASP A 336 4.91 -6.64 12.28
N GLN A 337 5.03 -5.53 11.55
CA GLN A 337 4.74 -4.17 12.02
C GLN A 337 3.31 -3.71 11.71
N VAL A 338 2.95 -2.54 12.25
CA VAL A 338 1.63 -1.91 12.11
C VAL A 338 1.75 -0.55 11.40
N PHE A 339 1.00 -0.39 10.31
CA PHE A 339 0.83 0.85 9.55
C PHE A 339 -0.54 1.47 9.85
N VAL A 340 -0.61 2.80 9.96
CA VAL A 340 -1.86 3.56 10.15
C VAL A 340 -1.87 4.78 9.23
N ASP A 341 -2.96 5.01 8.53
CA ASP A 341 -3.20 6.17 7.66
C ASP A 341 -4.36 7.02 8.19
N LEU A 342 -4.10 8.28 8.53
CA LEU A 342 -5.08 9.21 9.13
C LEU A 342 -5.58 10.21 8.09
N GLY A 343 -6.86 10.09 7.70
CA GLY A 343 -7.40 10.73 6.51
C GLY A 343 -7.14 9.90 5.26
N SER A 344 -7.41 8.59 5.33
CA SER A 344 -6.98 7.61 4.33
C SER A 344 -7.71 7.70 2.98
N GLY A 345 -8.72 8.56 2.85
CA GLY A 345 -9.50 8.70 1.63
C GLY A 345 -10.11 7.37 1.19
N VAL A 346 -9.88 6.98 -0.07
CA VAL A 346 -10.34 5.68 -0.60
C VAL A 346 -9.53 4.48 -0.10
N GLY A 347 -8.44 4.69 0.66
CA GLY A 347 -7.64 3.61 1.26
C GLY A 347 -6.48 3.09 0.41
N ASN A 348 -6.16 3.71 -0.73
CA ASN A 348 -5.07 3.30 -1.64
C ASN A 348 -3.76 2.93 -0.91
N VAL A 349 -3.31 3.78 0.02
CA VAL A 349 -2.06 3.57 0.78
C VAL A 349 -2.16 2.37 1.74
N VAL A 350 -3.32 2.18 2.37
CA VAL A 350 -3.61 1.05 3.27
C VAL A 350 -3.54 -0.28 2.49
N PHE A 351 -4.10 -0.31 1.27
CA PHE A 351 -4.01 -1.47 0.38
C PHE A 351 -2.58 -1.72 -0.11
N GLN A 352 -1.83 -0.66 -0.43
CA GLN A 352 -0.42 -0.78 -0.81
C GLN A 352 0.43 -1.34 0.32
N ALA A 353 0.36 -0.76 1.52
CA ALA A 353 1.10 -1.25 2.68
C ALA A 353 0.80 -2.73 2.99
N ALA A 354 -0.49 -3.11 2.94
CA ALA A 354 -0.90 -4.50 3.13
C ALA A 354 -0.42 -5.44 2.02
N LEU A 355 -0.39 -5.02 0.74
CA LEU A 355 0.07 -5.88 -0.35
C LEU A 355 1.60 -5.99 -0.40
N GLU A 356 2.26 -4.84 -0.43
CA GLU A 356 3.70 -4.67 -0.66
C GLU A 356 4.53 -5.12 0.54
N ILE A 357 4.22 -4.61 1.74
CA ILE A 357 4.95 -4.95 2.97
C ILE A 357 4.36 -6.21 3.62
N GLY A 358 3.04 -6.39 3.55
CA GLY A 358 2.35 -7.47 4.28
C GLY A 358 2.06 -7.14 5.75
N CYS A 359 2.29 -5.90 6.18
CA CYS A 359 2.03 -5.43 7.54
C CYS A 359 0.53 -5.36 7.85
N GLU A 360 0.19 -5.25 9.13
CA GLU A 360 -1.17 -4.89 9.52
C GLU A 360 -1.39 -3.40 9.23
N SER A 361 -2.33 -3.09 8.34
CA SER A 361 -2.60 -1.75 7.83
C SER A 361 -3.98 -1.27 8.26
N TRP A 362 -4.05 -0.03 8.75
CA TRP A 362 -5.28 0.64 9.17
C TRP A 362 -5.46 1.94 8.40
N GLY A 363 -6.70 2.25 8.02
CA GLY A 363 -7.11 3.56 7.51
C GLY A 363 -8.29 4.10 8.31
N CYS A 364 -8.31 5.42 8.54
CA CYS A 364 -9.47 6.12 9.08
C CYS A 364 -9.85 7.28 8.15
N GLU A 365 -11.12 7.33 7.75
CA GLU A 365 -11.67 8.38 6.90
C GLU A 365 -13.07 8.74 7.39
N MET A 366 -13.44 10.02 7.36
CA MET A 366 -14.72 10.52 7.88
C MET A 366 -15.71 10.89 6.78
N MET A 367 -15.24 11.09 5.53
CA MET A 367 -16.06 11.51 4.41
C MET A 367 -16.76 10.31 3.76
N ASP A 368 -18.09 10.37 3.66
CA ASP A 368 -18.91 9.23 3.23
C ASP A 368 -18.56 8.71 1.83
N ASN A 369 -18.37 9.61 0.85
CA ASN A 369 -18.03 9.23 -0.52
C ASN A 369 -16.70 8.41 -0.58
N PRO A 370 -15.55 8.90 -0.06
CA PRO A 370 -14.35 8.09 0.09
C PRO A 370 -14.54 6.77 0.82
N CYS A 371 -15.28 6.73 1.93
CA CYS A 371 -15.51 5.50 2.67
C CYS A 371 -16.30 4.47 1.86
N ASP A 372 -17.33 4.89 1.10
CA ASP A 372 -18.08 4.01 0.20
C ASP A 372 -17.16 3.41 -0.89
N PHE A 373 -16.22 4.21 -1.42
CA PHE A 373 -15.20 3.74 -2.35
C PHE A 373 -14.20 2.79 -1.68
N ALA A 374 -13.75 3.08 -0.46
CA ALA A 374 -12.80 2.25 0.28
C ALA A 374 -13.41 0.87 0.62
N GLU A 375 -14.67 0.83 1.00
CA GLU A 375 -15.43 -0.41 1.20
C GLU A 375 -15.67 -1.19 -0.10
N ALA A 376 -15.70 -0.53 -1.27
CA ALA A 376 -15.76 -1.20 -2.56
C ALA A 376 -14.37 -1.73 -2.97
N GLN A 377 -13.32 -0.93 -2.79
CA GLN A 377 -11.93 -1.31 -3.01
C GLN A 377 -11.53 -2.50 -2.14
N GLU A 378 -11.91 -2.56 -0.85
CA GLU A 378 -11.55 -3.68 0.03
C GLU A 378 -12.09 -5.02 -0.48
N LYS A 379 -13.33 -5.02 -1.01
CA LYS A 379 -13.99 -6.22 -1.56
C LYS A 379 -13.27 -6.69 -2.83
N GLU A 380 -12.94 -5.77 -3.72
CA GLU A 380 -12.24 -6.07 -4.98
C GLU A 380 -10.77 -6.43 -4.74
N PHE A 381 -10.04 -5.71 -3.88
CA PHE A 381 -8.69 -6.04 -3.41
C PHE A 381 -8.63 -7.46 -2.84
N GLY A 382 -9.57 -7.81 -1.97
CA GLY A 382 -9.69 -9.16 -1.41
C GLY A 382 -10.01 -10.23 -2.45
N ALA A 383 -10.62 -9.88 -3.60
CA ALA A 383 -10.85 -10.76 -4.73
C ALA A 383 -9.60 -10.86 -5.65
N ARG A 384 -8.99 -9.73 -6.01
CA ARG A 384 -7.75 -9.63 -6.79
C ARG A 384 -6.61 -10.38 -6.13
N CYS A 385 -6.35 -10.19 -4.84
CA CYS A 385 -5.34 -10.96 -4.12
C CYS A 385 -5.61 -12.48 -4.18
N LYS A 386 -6.88 -12.92 -4.17
CA LYS A 386 -7.21 -14.35 -4.36
C LYS A 386 -6.91 -14.83 -5.78
N MET A 387 -7.28 -14.05 -6.80
CA MET A 387 -6.99 -14.36 -8.21
C MET A 387 -5.48 -14.54 -8.46
N TRP A 388 -4.67 -13.64 -7.91
CA TRP A 388 -3.20 -13.70 -7.96
C TRP A 388 -2.57 -14.75 -7.02
N GLY A 389 -3.36 -15.42 -6.17
CA GLY A 389 -2.83 -16.38 -5.18
C GLY A 389 -2.07 -15.75 -4.02
N LEU A 390 -2.23 -14.44 -3.82
CA LEU A 390 -1.51 -13.63 -2.84
C LEU A 390 -2.25 -13.47 -1.51
N LEU A 391 -1.47 -13.42 -0.43
CA LEU A 391 -1.85 -13.13 0.93
C LEU A 391 -1.35 -11.72 1.29
N PRO A 392 -2.19 -10.67 1.24
CA PRO A 392 -1.84 -9.39 1.81
C PRO A 392 -1.83 -9.48 3.34
N GLY A 393 -1.24 -8.47 3.97
CA GLY A 393 -1.42 -8.18 5.38
C GLY A 393 -2.89 -7.87 5.73
N ARG A 394 -3.17 -7.70 7.02
CA ARG A 394 -4.52 -7.37 7.49
C ARG A 394 -4.85 -5.93 7.13
N VAL A 395 -5.86 -5.72 6.29
CA VAL A 395 -6.48 -4.40 6.05
C VAL A 395 -7.60 -4.19 7.07
N ASN A 396 -7.70 -2.98 7.61
CA ASN A 396 -8.79 -2.54 8.47
C ASN A 396 -9.15 -1.10 8.10
N LEU A 397 -10.41 -0.85 7.72
CA LEU A 397 -10.90 0.49 7.43
C LEU A 397 -11.92 0.91 8.49
N GLU A 398 -11.79 2.13 8.99
CA GLU A 398 -12.69 2.76 9.94
C GLU A 398 -13.37 3.97 9.28
N ARG A 399 -14.70 3.94 9.18
CA ARG A 399 -15.49 5.13 8.85
C ARG A 399 -15.69 5.94 10.13
N GLY A 400 -15.01 7.08 10.24
CA GLY A 400 -15.15 7.96 11.37
C GLY A 400 -14.07 9.04 11.46
N ASP A 401 -14.27 9.91 12.43
CA ASP A 401 -13.32 10.93 12.83
C ASP A 401 -12.16 10.29 13.62
N PHE A 402 -10.94 10.35 13.09
CA PHE A 402 -9.77 9.74 13.73
C PHE A 402 -9.41 10.36 15.08
N THR A 403 -9.87 11.59 15.38
CA THR A 403 -9.68 12.25 16.68
C THR A 403 -10.61 11.70 17.77
N LYS A 404 -11.60 10.88 17.37
CA LYS A 404 -12.67 10.35 18.24
C LYS A 404 -12.79 8.83 18.19
N SER A 405 -12.24 8.16 17.17
CA SER A 405 -12.28 6.69 17.07
C SER A 405 -11.36 6.05 18.10
N THR A 406 -11.98 5.43 19.10
CA THR A 406 -11.29 4.61 20.11
C THR A 406 -10.53 3.44 19.48
N ARG A 407 -11.02 2.89 18.36
CA ARG A 407 -10.31 1.83 17.63
C ARG A 407 -8.97 2.32 17.08
N ILE A 408 -8.95 3.51 16.47
CA ILE A 408 -7.72 4.12 15.96
C ILE A 408 -6.78 4.48 17.11
N HIS A 409 -7.28 5.06 18.20
CA HIS A 409 -6.46 5.40 19.37
C HIS A 409 -5.77 4.17 19.98
N GLU A 410 -6.45 3.02 20.11
CA GLU A 410 -5.82 1.78 20.59
C GLU A 410 -4.78 1.19 19.60
N VAL A 411 -4.94 1.42 18.30
CA VAL A 411 -3.96 0.98 17.29
C VAL A 411 -2.73 1.88 17.28
N LEU A 412 -2.89 3.20 17.42
CA LEU A 412 -1.78 4.16 17.45
C LEU A 412 -0.76 3.84 18.55
N LYS A 413 -1.21 3.39 19.73
CA LYS A 413 -0.33 2.94 20.84
C LYS A 413 0.68 1.85 20.46
N ARG A 414 0.40 1.08 19.41
CA ARG A 414 1.28 0.01 18.89
C ARG A 414 1.77 0.25 17.46
N ALA A 415 1.40 1.36 16.82
CA ALA A 415 1.80 1.69 15.45
C ALA A 415 3.33 1.77 15.32
N ASP A 416 3.86 1.35 14.18
CA ASP A 416 5.27 1.49 13.80
C ASP A 416 5.47 2.67 12.86
N VAL A 417 4.52 2.85 11.94
CA VAL A 417 4.48 3.96 10.99
C VAL A 417 3.06 4.53 10.96
N VAL A 418 2.95 5.85 11.07
CA VAL A 418 1.70 6.60 10.90
C VAL A 418 1.88 7.56 9.74
N LEU A 419 0.99 7.54 8.76
CA LEU A 419 0.93 8.51 7.68
C LEU A 419 -0.17 9.54 7.96
N VAL A 420 0.13 10.81 7.69
CA VAL A 420 -0.85 11.90 7.70
C VAL A 420 -0.61 12.83 6.51
N ASN A 421 -1.50 12.84 5.53
CA ASN A 421 -1.46 13.81 4.43
C ASN A 421 -1.99 15.20 4.88
N ASN A 422 -1.27 15.87 5.78
CA ASN A 422 -1.65 17.16 6.36
C ASN A 422 -1.46 18.38 5.43
N GLN A 423 -1.36 18.18 4.11
CA GLN A 423 -1.10 19.25 3.15
C GLN A 423 -2.20 20.32 3.11
N ALA A 424 -3.46 19.94 3.34
CA ALA A 424 -4.59 20.86 3.41
C ALA A 424 -5.10 21.13 4.85
N PHE A 425 -4.58 20.42 5.86
CA PHE A 425 -5.12 20.47 7.21
C PHE A 425 -4.90 21.81 7.91
N THR A 426 -5.89 22.19 8.71
CA THR A 426 -5.93 23.39 9.55
C THR A 426 -4.95 23.31 10.72
N PRO A 427 -4.47 24.45 11.26
CA PRO A 427 -3.61 24.45 12.45
C PRO A 427 -4.25 23.76 13.66
N GLN A 428 -5.57 23.85 13.80
CA GLN A 428 -6.34 23.22 14.88
C GLN A 428 -6.24 21.69 14.81
N LEU A 429 -6.52 21.10 13.65
CA LEU A 429 -6.42 19.65 13.45
C LEU A 429 -4.99 19.13 13.61
N ASN A 430 -3.99 19.90 13.15
CA ASN A 430 -2.58 19.56 13.40
C ASN A 430 -2.22 19.59 14.90
N GLY A 431 -2.83 20.48 15.70
CA GLY A 431 -2.67 20.49 17.16
C GLY A 431 -3.31 19.28 17.85
N GLU A 432 -4.48 18.83 17.38
CA GLU A 432 -5.12 17.60 17.86
C GLU A 432 -4.29 16.35 17.52
N LEU A 433 -3.71 16.29 16.32
CA LEU A 433 -2.77 15.24 15.91
C LEU A 433 -1.51 15.19 16.81
N VAL A 434 -0.92 16.33 17.18
CA VAL A 434 0.21 16.38 18.13
C VAL A 434 -0.16 15.79 19.49
N ASN A 435 -1.38 16.02 19.97
CA ASN A 435 -1.87 15.39 21.20
C ASN A 435 -2.02 13.87 21.04
N MET A 436 -2.54 13.39 19.90
CA MET A 436 -2.61 11.95 19.60
C MET A 436 -1.22 11.29 19.51
N PHE A 437 -0.19 12.03 19.09
CA PHE A 437 1.17 11.52 18.99
C PHE A 437 1.88 11.31 20.34
N LEU A 438 1.29 11.79 21.45
CA LEU A 438 1.78 11.50 22.80
C LEU A 438 1.66 10.00 23.15
N ASP A 439 0.63 9.32 22.65
CA ASP A 439 0.34 7.91 22.92
C ASP A 439 1.16 6.95 22.04
N LEU A 440 1.93 7.44 21.06
CA LEU A 440 2.75 6.60 20.19
C LEU A 440 3.91 5.93 20.95
N LYS A 441 4.19 4.67 20.61
CA LYS A 441 5.37 3.97 21.13
C LYS A 441 6.67 4.64 20.66
N LYS A 442 7.69 4.62 21.51
CA LYS A 442 9.06 5.04 21.18
C LYS A 442 9.55 4.32 19.91
N GLY A 443 10.14 5.08 18.98
CA GLY A 443 10.60 4.59 17.68
C GLY A 443 9.52 4.56 16.59
N CYS A 444 8.25 4.85 16.89
CA CYS A 444 7.23 5.04 15.85
C CYS A 444 7.60 6.23 14.95
N LYS A 445 7.43 6.07 13.63
CA LYS A 445 7.69 7.11 12.62
C LYS A 445 6.39 7.73 12.13
N VAL A 446 6.22 9.03 12.27
CA VAL A 446 5.10 9.79 11.68
C VAL A 446 5.56 10.44 10.39
N VAL A 447 4.92 10.12 9.28
CA VAL A 447 5.20 10.66 7.94
C VAL A 447 4.15 11.72 7.62
N SER A 448 4.58 12.93 7.26
CA SER A 448 3.68 14.05 6.97
C SER A 448 4.22 14.96 5.88
N LEU A 449 3.35 15.70 5.17
CA LEU A 449 3.78 16.64 4.12
C LEU A 449 4.14 18.03 4.68
N LYS A 450 3.70 18.34 5.91
CA LYS A 450 4.17 19.47 6.71
C LYS A 450 4.69 19.00 8.05
N SER A 451 5.76 19.63 8.53
CA SER A 451 6.30 19.42 9.88
C SER A 451 5.26 19.77 10.94
N PHE A 452 5.22 18.97 12.01
CA PHE A 452 4.50 19.29 13.24
C PHE A 452 5.35 20.09 14.24
N VAL A 453 6.64 20.28 13.94
CA VAL A 453 7.63 20.98 14.76
C VAL A 453 7.95 22.34 14.14
N ASN A 454 8.07 23.38 14.96
CA ASN A 454 8.41 24.72 14.48
C ASN A 454 9.91 24.88 14.22
N ASP A 455 10.35 24.78 12.96
CA ASP A 455 11.76 24.89 12.57
C ASP A 455 12.37 26.30 12.69
N GLN A 456 11.57 27.33 13.02
CA GLN A 456 12.00 28.74 13.03
C GLN A 456 12.86 29.17 14.25
N GLY A 457 13.59 28.24 14.88
CA GLY A 457 14.59 28.53 15.91
C GLY A 457 14.06 28.98 17.29
N THR A 458 12.83 29.48 17.39
CA THR A 458 12.13 29.71 18.65
C THR A 458 11.64 28.39 19.25
N ARG A 459 12.55 27.69 19.95
CA ARG A 459 12.18 26.66 20.92
C ARG A 459 11.40 27.29 22.07
N ASN A 460 10.10 27.50 21.86
CA ASN A 460 9.17 27.67 22.95
C ASN A 460 9.18 26.36 23.74
N GLU A 461 9.52 26.40 25.04
CA GLU A 461 9.59 25.21 25.90
C GLU A 461 8.25 24.45 25.97
N ASN A 462 7.15 25.16 25.65
CA ASN A 462 5.78 24.66 25.54
C ASN A 462 5.45 23.96 24.19
N ASP A 463 6.37 23.88 23.23
CA ASP A 463 6.15 23.10 22.00
C ASP A 463 6.27 21.59 22.27
N VAL A 464 5.12 20.98 22.54
CA VAL A 464 4.97 19.55 22.81
C VAL A 464 5.60 18.70 21.71
N ALA A 465 5.43 19.07 20.43
CA ALA A 465 5.96 18.32 19.29
C ALA A 465 7.49 18.28 19.31
N SER A 466 8.14 19.43 19.51
CA SER A 466 9.60 19.54 19.65
C SER A 466 10.16 18.62 20.74
N ASN A 467 9.43 18.45 21.84
CA ASN A 467 9.85 17.64 22.97
C ASN A 467 9.71 16.13 22.71
N ILE A 468 8.66 15.68 22.02
CA ILE A 468 8.38 14.25 21.79
C ILE A 468 8.88 13.67 20.46
N LEU A 469 9.19 14.51 19.46
CA LEU A 469 9.56 14.08 18.10
C LEU A 469 10.98 14.52 17.70
N GLU A 470 11.66 13.68 16.93
CA GLU A 470 12.89 13.99 16.20
C GLU A 470 12.56 14.01 14.70
N VAL A 471 12.77 15.14 14.03
CA VAL A 471 12.26 15.37 12.66
C VAL A 471 13.38 15.33 11.63
N GLU A 472 13.23 14.43 10.66
CA GLU A 472 14.01 14.39 9.43
C GLU A 472 13.21 15.09 8.32
N HIS A 473 13.81 16.09 7.68
CA HIS A 473 13.23 16.80 6.53
C HIS A 473 13.74 16.19 5.23
N LEU A 474 12.80 15.77 4.38
CA LEU A 474 13.06 15.05 3.14
C LEU A 474 12.35 15.73 1.96
N THR A 475 12.79 15.38 0.75
CA THR A 475 12.17 15.84 -0.50
C THR A 475 11.82 14.68 -1.39
N TYR A 476 10.78 14.86 -2.20
CA TYR A 476 10.39 13.95 -3.27
C TYR A 476 10.51 14.66 -4.64
N PRO A 477 10.92 13.96 -5.70
CA PRO A 477 11.00 14.53 -7.04
C PRO A 477 9.60 14.72 -7.65
N GLY A 478 9.52 15.46 -8.75
CA GLY A 478 8.32 15.50 -9.60
C GLY A 478 8.05 14.16 -10.29
N GLY A 479 7.07 14.11 -11.20
CA GLY A 479 6.77 12.90 -11.97
C GLY A 479 5.86 11.92 -11.23
N GLY A 480 4.67 12.37 -10.81
CA GLY A 480 3.61 11.48 -10.31
C GLY A 480 3.73 11.01 -8.85
N TYR A 481 4.59 11.62 -8.03
CA TYR A 481 4.66 11.33 -6.59
C TYR A 481 3.41 11.77 -5.80
N VAL A 482 2.69 12.80 -6.30
CA VAL A 482 1.42 13.30 -5.74
C VAL A 482 0.46 13.67 -6.86
N SER A 483 -0.85 13.60 -6.61
CA SER A 483 -1.87 13.75 -7.67
C SER A 483 -2.18 15.19 -8.10
N TRP A 484 -1.69 16.20 -7.37
CA TRP A 484 -2.08 17.61 -7.54
C TRP A 484 -0.99 18.52 -8.10
N THR A 485 0.25 18.04 -8.23
CA THR A 485 1.35 18.75 -8.89
C THR A 485 2.36 17.77 -9.46
N ASP A 486 2.97 18.14 -10.59
CA ASP A 486 4.10 17.41 -11.18
C ASP A 486 5.46 17.95 -10.71
N THR A 487 5.47 18.99 -9.87
CA THR A 487 6.68 19.51 -9.23
C THR A 487 7.07 18.64 -8.03
N GLY A 488 8.38 18.53 -7.76
CA GLY A 488 8.85 17.99 -6.49
C GLY A 488 8.38 18.82 -5.29
N GLY A 489 8.46 18.22 -4.11
CA GLY A 489 8.03 18.82 -2.86
C GLY A 489 8.81 18.29 -1.66
N SER A 490 8.38 18.68 -0.46
CA SER A 490 8.97 18.29 0.81
C SER A 490 8.02 17.44 1.64
N TYR A 491 8.58 16.60 2.50
CA TYR A 491 7.88 15.84 3.51
C TYR A 491 8.78 15.63 4.74
N CYS A 492 8.19 15.24 5.85
CA CYS A 492 8.88 15.05 7.12
C CYS A 492 8.69 13.61 7.60
N ILE A 493 9.73 13.04 8.22
CA ILE A 493 9.62 11.83 9.03
C ILE A 493 9.97 12.21 10.47
N SER A 494 8.96 12.16 11.34
CA SER A 494 9.07 12.50 12.76
C SER A 494 9.13 11.21 13.58
N THR A 495 10.29 10.89 14.15
CA THR A 495 10.49 9.70 14.99
C THR A 495 10.16 10.02 16.45
N LYS A 496 9.32 9.18 17.08
CA LYS A 496 8.96 9.31 18.50
C LYS A 496 10.14 8.98 19.41
N LYS A 497 10.58 9.96 20.20
CA LYS A 497 11.65 9.82 21.21
C LYS A 497 11.24 8.93 22.38
#